data_AF-A0A7X2NQY5-F1
#
_entry.id   AF-A0A7X2NQY5-F1
#
_cell.length_a   1.000
_cell.length_b   1.000
_cell.length_c   1.000
_cell.angle_alpha   90.00
_cell.angle_beta   90.00
_cell.angle_gamma   90.00
#
_symmetry.space_group_name_H-M   'P 1'
#
loop_
_entity.id
_entity.type
_entity.pdbx_description
1 polymer ?
#
loop_
_entity_poly.entity_id
_entity_poly.type
_entity_poly.pdbx_seq_one_letter_code
_entity_poly.pdbx_strand_id
1 'polypeptide(L)'
;MKRYHGWLLRVFLVAAMAVLADWLFMGRISGVITVKAEGDDCGWVVDWNHPDGGYCSYYVNGSPADTYPSAEDSYSYVTEPRSMTWYGQYSNPDVQIGVGTMKGNGCVPTAGSILLSGYGIYISPTDLGWYLYGTGNFNNYYGHGGTDLCWYDIAAYAGLGAWGIYDYDSFVSALQGGASVACHIYYGSSTHAVVATGYNNGRTTVYDPISGCYSKDVSSLWNGRSFESVDCMSGTSITAIQ
;
A
#
# COMPACT_ATOMS: atom_id res chain seq x y z
N MET A 1 16.51 -21.02 6.09
CA MET A 1 15.10 -20.91 6.53
C MET A 1 14.87 -21.16 8.03
N LYS A 2 15.66 -20.57 8.96
CA LYS A 2 15.35 -20.63 10.41
C LYS A 2 15.54 -19.30 11.19
N ARG A 3 15.93 -18.21 10.52
CA ARG A 3 16.25 -16.93 11.20
C ARG A 3 15.11 -15.89 11.21
N TYR A 4 14.08 -16.03 10.38
CA TYR A 4 12.99 -15.05 10.28
C TYR A 4 11.84 -15.29 11.27
N HIS A 5 11.66 -16.50 11.79
CA HIS A 5 10.58 -16.81 12.75
C HIS A 5 10.85 -16.30 14.17
N GLY A 6 12.11 -16.06 14.56
CA GLY A 6 12.44 -15.55 15.89
C GLY A 6 12.27 -14.03 16.04
N TRP A 7 12.26 -13.29 14.93
CA TRP A 7 12.25 -11.83 14.91
C TRP A 7 10.85 -11.26 15.17
N LEU A 8 9.85 -11.76 14.42
CA LEU A 8 8.45 -11.38 14.61
C LEU A 8 7.91 -11.80 15.99
N LEU A 9 8.24 -13.00 16.46
CA LEU A 9 7.78 -13.50 17.77
C LEU A 9 8.29 -12.64 18.94
N ARG A 10 9.48 -12.04 18.82
CA ARG A 10 10.08 -11.17 19.85
C ARG A 10 9.49 -9.76 19.84
N VAL A 11 9.18 -9.20 18.67
CA VAL A 11 8.51 -7.90 18.54
C VAL A 11 7.10 -7.95 19.13
N PHE A 12 6.33 -9.01 18.83
CA PHE A 12 4.99 -9.19 19.40
C PHE A 12 5.01 -9.44 20.91
N LEU A 13 6.02 -10.15 21.45
CA LEU A 13 6.11 -10.37 22.91
C LEU A 13 6.40 -9.08 23.68
N VAL A 14 7.29 -8.21 23.18
CA VAL A 14 7.67 -6.96 23.88
C VAL A 14 6.52 -5.94 23.84
N ALA A 15 5.84 -5.80 22.71
CA ALA A 15 4.65 -4.95 22.62
C ALA A 15 3.52 -5.48 23.53
N ALA A 16 3.29 -6.79 23.55
CA ALA A 16 2.30 -7.40 24.44
C ALA A 16 2.65 -7.23 25.93
N MET A 17 3.92 -7.34 26.31
CA MET A 17 4.37 -7.12 27.70
C MET A 17 4.30 -5.65 28.12
N ALA A 18 4.53 -4.70 27.21
CA ALA A 18 4.37 -3.26 27.47
C ALA A 18 2.89 -2.90 27.70
N VAL A 19 1.98 -3.44 26.89
CA VAL A 19 0.52 -3.27 27.07
C VAL A 19 0.01 -3.97 28.34
N LEU A 20 0.56 -5.13 28.69
CA LEU A 20 0.25 -5.83 29.95
C LEU A 20 0.76 -5.08 31.19
N ALA A 21 1.93 -4.43 31.12
CA ALA A 21 2.46 -3.61 32.21
C ALA A 21 1.59 -2.36 32.48
N ASP A 22 1.03 -1.77 31.43
CA ASP A 22 0.11 -0.63 31.54
C ASP A 22 -1.24 -1.04 32.16
N TRP A 23 -1.73 -2.24 31.82
CA TRP A 23 -2.97 -2.80 32.37
C TRP A 23 -2.86 -3.28 33.83
N LEU A 24 -1.69 -3.78 34.25
CA LEU A 24 -1.51 -4.38 35.59
C LEU A 24 -1.25 -3.37 36.71
N PHE A 25 -0.84 -2.13 36.40
CA PHE A 25 -0.31 -1.22 37.42
C PHE A 25 -1.08 0.08 37.68
N MET A 26 -2.19 0.37 36.96
CA MET A 26 -3.11 1.50 37.20
C MET A 26 -2.47 2.69 37.93
N GLY A 27 -1.39 3.26 37.39
CA GLY A 27 -0.69 4.39 38.00
C GLY A 27 0.83 4.27 38.00
N ARG A 28 1.46 5.19 37.24
CA ARG A 28 2.83 5.70 37.38
C ARG A 28 3.88 4.68 37.83
N ILE A 29 4.39 3.90 36.86
CA ILE A 29 5.74 3.35 36.96
C ILE A 29 6.65 4.16 36.05
N SER A 30 7.52 4.97 36.64
CA SER A 30 8.67 5.54 35.97
C SER A 30 9.76 4.48 35.91
N GLY A 31 9.97 3.86 34.76
CA GLY A 31 10.99 2.82 34.59
C GLY A 31 11.45 2.66 33.15
N VAL A 32 12.76 2.57 32.95
CA VAL A 32 13.39 2.31 31.66
C VAL A 32 13.43 0.80 31.44
N ILE A 33 12.79 0.30 30.38
CA ILE A 33 12.88 -1.12 29.98
C ILE A 33 13.88 -1.25 28.83
N THR A 34 15.11 -1.69 29.14
CA THR A 34 16.12 -1.96 28.11
C THR A 34 16.01 -3.40 27.61
N VAL A 35 15.55 -3.58 26.37
CA VAL A 35 15.57 -4.90 25.72
C VAL A 35 16.82 -5.00 24.85
N LYS A 36 17.80 -5.80 25.27
CA LYS A 36 19.03 -6.04 24.50
C LYS A 36 18.78 -7.19 23.52
N ALA A 37 18.75 -6.91 22.21
CA ALA A 37 18.79 -7.97 21.21
C ALA A 37 20.24 -8.43 21.05
N GLU A 38 20.54 -9.70 21.30
CA GLU A 38 21.89 -10.24 21.05
C GLU A 38 22.27 -10.09 19.58
N GLY A 39 23.25 -9.22 19.31
CA GLY A 39 23.89 -9.09 18.00
C GLY A 39 24.17 -7.66 17.56
N ASP A 40 23.32 -6.70 17.94
CA ASP A 40 23.45 -5.29 17.60
C ASP A 40 23.07 -4.43 18.81
N ASP A 41 23.85 -3.39 19.12
CA ASP A 41 23.69 -2.50 20.28
C ASP A 41 22.48 -1.55 20.16
N CYS A 42 21.30 -2.11 19.92
CA CYS A 42 20.03 -1.40 19.81
C CYS A 42 19.23 -1.61 21.12
N GLY A 43 18.87 -0.51 21.78
CA GLY A 43 17.99 -0.49 22.94
C GLY A 43 16.76 0.38 22.69
N TRP A 44 15.65 0.04 23.36
CA TRP A 44 14.44 0.85 23.40
C TRP A 44 14.37 1.60 24.73
N VAL A 45 14.00 2.88 24.70
CA VAL A 45 13.63 3.65 25.90
C VAL A 45 12.23 4.20 25.67
N VAL A 46 11.36 3.99 26.65
CA VAL A 46 10.02 4.57 26.68
C VAL A 46 10.00 5.59 27.81
N ASP A 47 9.92 6.88 27.48
CA ASP A 47 9.76 7.96 28.45
C ASP A 47 8.30 8.45 28.47
N TRP A 48 7.61 8.10 29.55
CA TRP A 48 6.20 8.42 29.77
C TRP A 48 5.95 9.87 30.24
N ASN A 49 7.00 10.66 30.48
CA ASN A 49 6.88 12.07 30.89
C ASN A 49 7.02 13.09 29.75
N HIS A 50 7.17 12.64 28.50
CA HIS A 50 7.20 13.55 27.35
C HIS A 50 5.80 14.18 27.13
N PRO A 51 5.69 15.50 26.88
CA PRO A 51 4.42 16.22 26.82
C PRO A 51 3.41 15.71 25.78
N ASP A 52 3.88 14.98 24.77
CA ASP A 52 3.06 14.43 23.68
C ASP A 52 2.68 12.95 23.88
N GLY A 53 3.04 12.36 25.03
CA GLY A 53 2.80 10.95 25.36
C GLY A 53 3.78 10.00 24.66
N GLY A 54 4.82 9.56 25.38
CA GLY A 54 5.68 8.41 25.04
C GLY A 54 6.34 8.44 23.65
N TYR A 55 7.63 8.78 23.57
CA TYR A 55 8.41 8.60 22.34
C TYR A 55 9.31 7.36 22.43
N CYS A 56 9.55 6.71 21.28
CA CYS A 56 10.53 5.64 21.12
C CYS A 56 11.82 6.21 20.51
N SER A 57 12.97 6.06 21.18
CA SER A 57 14.29 6.40 20.61
C SER A 57 15.10 5.14 20.26
N TYR A 58 15.86 5.22 19.17
CA TYR A 58 16.79 4.20 18.70
C TYR A 58 18.23 4.58 19.10
N TYR A 59 18.97 3.64 19.69
CA TYR A 59 20.40 3.80 20.00
C TYR A 59 21.26 3.07 18.97
N VAL A 60 22.39 3.68 18.59
CA VAL A 60 23.47 3.02 17.85
C VAL A 60 24.74 3.09 18.70
N ASN A 61 25.33 1.93 18.98
CA ASN A 61 26.62 1.79 19.68
C ASN A 61 26.69 2.43 21.08
N GLY A 62 25.62 2.34 21.88
CA GLY A 62 25.66 2.64 23.31
C GLY A 62 25.82 4.12 23.70
N SER A 63 25.83 5.05 22.73
CA SER A 63 25.77 6.49 22.99
C SER A 63 24.34 7.00 22.77
N PRO A 64 23.79 7.85 23.67
CA PRO A 64 22.64 8.67 23.32
C PRO A 64 22.98 9.44 22.05
N ALA A 65 22.06 9.49 21.09
CA ALA A 65 22.19 10.41 19.97
C ALA A 65 22.03 11.84 20.52
N ASP A 66 23.10 12.39 21.11
CA ASP A 66 23.19 13.76 21.60
C ASP A 66 23.37 14.72 20.42
N THR A 67 22.34 14.76 19.59
CA THR A 67 22.04 15.86 18.70
C THR A 67 20.54 15.81 18.52
N TYR A 68 19.84 16.74 19.15
CA TYR A 68 18.52 17.12 18.66
C TYR A 68 18.70 17.45 17.18
N PRO A 69 18.08 16.69 16.26
CA PRO A 69 17.97 17.18 14.92
C PRO A 69 17.26 18.53 15.05
N SER A 70 17.86 19.61 14.54
CA SER A 70 17.07 20.83 14.31
C SER A 70 15.81 20.40 13.56
N ALA A 71 14.70 21.13 13.73
CA ALA A 71 13.38 20.82 13.15
C ALA A 71 13.32 20.72 11.59
N GLU A 72 14.47 20.57 10.94
CA GLU A 72 14.71 20.46 9.51
C GLU A 72 15.37 19.14 9.09
N ASP A 73 15.73 18.23 10.01
CA ASP A 73 16.16 16.87 9.63
C ASP A 73 14.93 16.02 9.32
N SER A 74 14.44 16.17 8.08
CA SER A 74 13.41 15.33 7.50
C SER A 74 13.87 13.86 7.54
N TYR A 75 13.32 13.06 8.45
CA TYR A 75 13.55 11.62 8.42
C TYR A 75 13.04 11.07 7.09
N SER A 76 13.96 10.63 6.23
CA SER A 76 13.62 10.15 4.90
C SER A 76 13.05 8.74 4.99
N TYR A 77 11.73 8.63 4.95
CA TYR A 77 11.09 7.32 4.83
C TYR A 77 11.23 6.86 3.38
N VAL A 78 11.93 5.75 3.18
CA VAL A 78 12.16 5.15 1.86
C VAL A 78 11.75 3.68 1.88
N THR A 79 10.80 3.36 1.01
CA THR A 79 10.35 2.01 0.68
C THR A 79 10.50 1.86 -0.82
N GLU A 80 11.36 0.94 -1.24
CA GLU A 80 11.61 0.71 -2.67
C GLU A 80 10.32 0.24 -3.38
N PRO A 81 10.04 0.75 -4.59
CA PRO A 81 8.87 0.34 -5.34
C PRO A 81 8.98 -1.14 -5.73
N ARG A 82 7.85 -1.85 -5.66
CA ARG A 82 7.78 -3.21 -6.20
C ARG A 82 8.02 -3.18 -7.71
N SER A 83 8.97 -3.98 -8.18
CA SER A 83 9.25 -4.10 -9.61
C SER A 83 8.11 -4.81 -10.33
N MET A 84 7.47 -4.14 -11.28
CA MET A 84 6.36 -4.67 -12.08
C MET A 84 6.68 -4.60 -13.58
N THR A 85 6.19 -5.58 -14.34
CA THR A 85 6.16 -5.58 -15.80
C THR A 85 5.05 -4.67 -16.29
N TRP A 86 5.39 -3.68 -17.11
CA TRP A 86 4.40 -2.79 -17.69
C TRP A 86 3.65 -3.45 -18.85
N TYR A 87 2.33 -3.24 -18.89
CA TYR A 87 1.45 -3.64 -19.98
C TYR A 87 0.67 -2.42 -20.48
N GLY A 88 0.50 -2.32 -21.80
CA GLY A 88 -0.25 -1.23 -22.41
C GLY A 88 -1.72 -1.58 -22.64
N GLN A 89 -2.63 -0.69 -22.25
CA GLN A 89 -4.07 -0.89 -22.47
C GLN A 89 -4.40 -1.00 -23.97
N TYR A 90 -3.65 -0.28 -24.81
CA TYR A 90 -3.82 -0.28 -26.25
C TYR A 90 -3.08 -1.41 -26.97
N SER A 91 -2.53 -2.40 -26.27
CA SER A 91 -1.85 -3.53 -26.91
C SER A 91 -2.82 -4.45 -27.67
N ASN A 92 -4.06 -4.60 -27.20
CA ASN A 92 -5.12 -5.37 -27.87
C ASN A 92 -6.45 -4.58 -27.85
N PRO A 93 -6.49 -3.41 -28.52
CA PRO A 93 -7.53 -2.40 -28.29
C PRO A 93 -8.93 -2.85 -28.74
N ASP A 94 -9.00 -3.70 -29.76
CA ASP A 94 -10.26 -4.12 -30.41
C ASP A 94 -10.87 -5.38 -29.78
N VAL A 95 -10.21 -5.97 -28.77
CA VAL A 95 -10.81 -7.09 -28.02
C VAL A 95 -12.04 -6.58 -27.29
N GLN A 96 -13.19 -7.15 -27.64
CA GLN A 96 -14.47 -6.93 -27.00
C GLN A 96 -14.70 -7.96 -25.89
N ILE A 97 -14.97 -7.48 -24.68
CA ILE A 97 -15.29 -8.28 -23.50
C ILE A 97 -16.58 -7.72 -22.94
N GLY A 98 -17.64 -8.53 -22.90
CA GLY A 98 -18.97 -8.06 -22.55
C GLY A 98 -19.45 -6.93 -23.46
N VAL A 99 -19.94 -5.85 -22.87
CA VAL A 99 -20.49 -4.70 -23.61
C VAL A 99 -19.44 -3.65 -24.01
N GLY A 100 -18.17 -3.82 -23.61
CA GLY A 100 -17.10 -2.85 -23.83
C GLY A 100 -15.86 -3.45 -24.50
N THR A 101 -14.89 -2.58 -24.82
CA THR A 101 -13.60 -2.98 -25.41
C THR A 101 -12.44 -2.70 -24.47
N MET A 102 -11.32 -3.39 -24.67
CA MET A 102 -10.09 -3.12 -23.92
C MET A 102 -9.58 -1.69 -24.15
N LYS A 103 -9.80 -1.11 -25.34
CA LYS A 103 -9.47 0.29 -25.61
C LYS A 103 -10.20 1.26 -24.69
N GLY A 104 -11.52 1.11 -24.54
CA GLY A 104 -12.33 2.05 -23.76
C GLY A 104 -12.27 1.79 -22.25
N ASN A 105 -12.31 0.51 -21.85
CA ASN A 105 -12.60 0.13 -20.48
C ASN A 105 -11.47 -0.68 -19.82
N GLY A 106 -10.42 -1.04 -20.58
CA GLY A 106 -9.40 -2.01 -20.14
C GLY A 106 -8.37 -1.50 -19.13
N CYS A 107 -8.57 -0.34 -18.50
CA CYS A 107 -7.60 0.23 -17.55
C CYS A 107 -7.40 -0.68 -16.34
N VAL A 108 -8.49 -1.16 -15.72
CA VAL A 108 -8.44 -2.07 -14.56
C VAL A 108 -7.78 -3.41 -14.87
N PRO A 109 -8.19 -4.20 -15.89
CA PRO A 109 -7.51 -5.46 -16.19
C PRO A 109 -6.04 -5.26 -16.61
N THR A 110 -5.71 -4.15 -17.28
CA THR A 110 -4.30 -3.88 -17.62
C THR A 110 -3.46 -3.54 -16.39
N ALA A 111 -3.94 -2.63 -15.54
CA ALA A 111 -3.29 -2.29 -14.29
C ALA A 111 -3.20 -3.49 -13.33
N GLY A 112 -4.22 -4.36 -13.32
CA GLY A 112 -4.22 -5.63 -12.60
C GLY A 112 -3.11 -6.57 -13.06
N SER A 113 -2.94 -6.76 -14.38
CA SER A 113 -1.82 -7.55 -14.91
C SER A 113 -0.45 -6.97 -14.52
N ILE A 114 -0.31 -5.64 -14.52
CA ILE A 114 0.90 -4.98 -14.05
C ILE A 114 1.14 -5.30 -12.57
N LEU A 115 0.13 -5.10 -11.71
CA LEU A 115 0.21 -5.37 -10.28
C LEU A 115 0.62 -6.82 -10.01
N LEU A 116 -0.06 -7.78 -10.64
CA LEU A 116 0.18 -9.21 -10.47
C LEU A 116 1.60 -9.63 -10.87
N SER A 117 2.16 -8.99 -11.89
CA SER A 117 3.54 -9.27 -12.31
C SER A 117 4.56 -8.94 -11.21
N GLY A 118 4.27 -7.95 -10.35
CA GLY A 118 5.08 -7.63 -9.18
C GLY A 118 5.04 -8.70 -8.08
N TYR A 119 4.07 -9.61 -8.14
CA TYR A 119 3.94 -10.79 -7.29
C TYR A 119 4.35 -12.09 -8.01
N GLY A 120 4.96 -12.00 -9.19
CA GLY A 120 5.42 -13.15 -9.96
C GLY A 120 4.33 -13.87 -10.74
N ILE A 121 3.14 -13.26 -10.88
CA ILE A 121 2.00 -13.80 -11.61
C ILE A 121 1.88 -13.06 -12.94
N TYR A 122 2.12 -13.76 -14.04
CA TYR A 122 2.10 -13.17 -15.39
C TYR A 122 0.83 -13.61 -16.13
N ILE A 123 -0.13 -12.71 -16.23
CA ILE A 123 -1.38 -12.89 -16.96
C ILE A 123 -1.57 -11.73 -17.94
N SER A 124 -2.04 -12.01 -19.16
CA SER A 124 -2.28 -10.96 -20.13
C SER A 124 -3.46 -10.07 -19.70
N PRO A 125 -3.47 -8.77 -20.04
CA PRO A 125 -4.62 -7.90 -19.75
C PRO A 125 -5.94 -8.45 -20.30
N THR A 126 -5.90 -9.10 -21.47
CA THR A 126 -7.09 -9.70 -22.08
C THR A 126 -7.62 -10.87 -21.27
N ASP A 127 -6.75 -11.78 -20.82
CA ASP A 127 -7.16 -12.94 -20.03
C ASP A 127 -7.68 -12.53 -18.65
N LEU A 128 -7.03 -11.56 -18.01
CA LEU A 128 -7.52 -10.99 -16.76
C LEU A 128 -8.85 -10.26 -16.96
N GLY A 129 -9.04 -9.58 -18.10
CA GLY A 129 -10.32 -9.00 -18.49
C GLY A 129 -11.44 -10.04 -18.58
N TRP A 130 -11.20 -11.20 -19.18
CA TRP A 130 -12.20 -12.28 -19.23
C TRP A 130 -12.52 -12.84 -17.85
N TYR A 131 -11.52 -13.00 -16.99
CA TYR A 131 -11.72 -13.40 -15.59
C TYR A 131 -12.63 -12.39 -14.85
N LEU A 132 -12.32 -11.10 -14.91
CA LEU A 132 -13.09 -10.04 -14.23
C LEU A 132 -14.49 -9.85 -14.82
N TYR A 133 -14.67 -10.11 -16.11
CA TYR A 133 -16.01 -10.18 -16.70
C TYR A 133 -16.81 -11.34 -16.11
N GLY A 134 -16.16 -12.49 -15.90
CA GLY A 134 -16.75 -13.66 -15.25
C GLY A 134 -17.16 -13.43 -13.79
N THR A 135 -16.50 -12.53 -13.06
CA THR A 135 -16.91 -12.12 -11.70
C THR A 135 -18.08 -11.13 -11.72
N GLY A 136 -18.39 -10.53 -12.88
CA GLY A 136 -19.44 -9.54 -13.06
C GLY A 136 -19.01 -8.11 -12.73
N ASN A 137 -17.73 -7.86 -12.43
CA ASN A 137 -17.23 -6.54 -12.01
C ASN A 137 -16.59 -5.72 -13.14
N PHE A 138 -16.42 -6.30 -14.33
CA PHE A 138 -15.86 -5.64 -15.52
C PHE A 138 -16.77 -5.81 -16.74
N ASN A 139 -17.09 -4.73 -17.45
CA ASN A 139 -17.87 -4.72 -18.70
C ASN A 139 -19.17 -5.56 -18.66
N ASN A 140 -19.83 -5.57 -17.50
CA ASN A 140 -21.09 -6.28 -17.31
C ASN A 140 -22.25 -5.61 -18.07
N TYR A 141 -23.45 -6.20 -18.04
CA TYR A 141 -24.62 -5.69 -18.75
C TYR A 141 -25.01 -4.24 -18.37
N TYR A 142 -24.60 -3.77 -17.20
CA TYR A 142 -24.88 -2.41 -16.73
C TYR A 142 -23.93 -1.35 -17.34
N GLY A 143 -22.98 -1.76 -18.18
CA GLY A 143 -22.22 -0.83 -19.02
C GLY A 143 -21.04 -0.14 -18.33
N HIS A 144 -20.67 -0.57 -17.13
CA HIS A 144 -19.51 -0.01 -16.44
C HIS A 144 -18.22 -0.69 -16.91
N GLY A 145 -17.12 0.05 -16.92
CA GLY A 145 -15.78 -0.51 -17.05
C GLY A 145 -15.42 -1.40 -15.86
N GLY A 146 -14.16 -1.42 -15.42
CA GLY A 146 -13.82 -2.13 -14.19
C GLY A 146 -14.28 -1.30 -12.99
N THR A 147 -15.04 -1.91 -12.07
CA THR A 147 -15.34 -1.32 -10.75
C THR A 147 -14.15 -1.50 -9.79
N ASP A 148 -14.16 -0.84 -8.64
CA ASP A 148 -13.14 -1.06 -7.60
C ASP A 148 -13.17 -2.49 -7.02
N LEU A 149 -14.32 -3.18 -7.10
CA LEU A 149 -14.44 -4.57 -6.68
C LEU A 149 -13.52 -5.52 -7.46
N CYS A 150 -13.14 -5.16 -8.69
CA CYS A 150 -12.15 -5.91 -9.46
C CYS A 150 -10.81 -6.06 -8.73
N TRP A 151 -10.41 -5.11 -7.88
CA TRP A 151 -9.15 -5.20 -7.14
C TRP A 151 -9.17 -6.33 -6.10
N TYR A 152 -10.32 -6.55 -5.48
CA TYR A 152 -10.53 -7.69 -4.58
C TYR A 152 -10.53 -9.01 -5.34
N ASP A 153 -11.13 -9.05 -6.53
CA ASP A 153 -11.09 -10.23 -7.41
C ASP A 153 -9.66 -10.56 -7.88
N ILE A 154 -8.86 -9.53 -8.20
CA ILE A 154 -7.45 -9.65 -8.60
C ILE A 154 -6.61 -10.15 -7.42
N ALA A 155 -6.81 -9.59 -6.22
CA ALA A 155 -6.11 -10.05 -5.03
C ALA A 155 -6.47 -11.52 -4.71
N ALA A 156 -7.76 -11.87 -4.79
CA ALA A 156 -8.21 -13.25 -4.60
C ALA A 156 -7.64 -14.22 -5.63
N TYR A 157 -7.57 -13.82 -6.91
CA TYR A 157 -6.92 -14.61 -7.97
C TYR A 157 -5.47 -14.96 -7.63
N ALA A 158 -4.76 -14.04 -6.97
CA ALA A 158 -3.36 -14.19 -6.57
C ALA A 158 -3.14 -14.80 -5.17
N GLY A 159 -4.21 -15.02 -4.40
CA GLY A 159 -4.11 -15.42 -2.99
C GLY A 159 -3.51 -14.34 -2.08
N LEU A 160 -3.70 -13.06 -2.43
CA LEU A 160 -3.23 -11.89 -1.68
C LEU A 160 -4.33 -11.29 -0.81
N GLY A 161 -3.94 -10.53 0.21
CA GLY A 161 -4.86 -9.71 0.98
C GLY A 161 -5.19 -8.40 0.25
N ALA A 162 -6.41 -7.89 0.44
CA ALA A 162 -6.82 -6.59 -0.06
C ALA A 162 -7.68 -5.83 0.96
N TRP A 163 -7.50 -4.51 1.05
CA TRP A 163 -8.32 -3.64 1.89
C TRP A 163 -8.47 -2.24 1.31
N GLY A 164 -9.62 -1.63 1.55
CA GLY A 164 -9.90 -0.24 1.17
C GLY A 164 -9.11 0.76 2.01
N ILE A 165 -8.70 1.86 1.38
CA ILE A 165 -8.05 3.00 2.04
C ILE A 165 -9.01 4.18 2.11
N TYR A 166 -9.28 4.69 3.32
CA TYR A 166 -10.32 5.70 3.57
C TYR A 166 -9.78 7.09 3.93
N ASP A 167 -8.51 7.18 4.31
CA ASP A 167 -7.84 8.43 4.68
C ASP A 167 -6.40 8.50 4.15
N TYR A 168 -5.85 9.71 4.16
CA TYR A 168 -4.53 10.00 3.59
C TYR A 168 -3.41 9.30 4.35
N ASP A 169 -3.50 9.24 5.67
CA ASP A 169 -2.45 8.66 6.51
C ASP A 169 -2.37 7.15 6.29
N SER A 170 -3.52 6.49 6.13
CA SER A 170 -3.61 5.08 5.73
C SER A 170 -3.05 4.84 4.32
N PHE A 171 -3.23 5.78 3.39
CA PHE A 171 -2.64 5.69 2.05
C PHE A 171 -1.11 5.75 2.08
N VAL A 172 -0.56 6.73 2.81
CA VAL A 172 0.88 6.87 3.02
C VAL A 172 1.43 5.62 3.72
N SER A 173 0.75 5.16 4.77
CA SER A 173 1.15 3.97 5.54
C SER A 173 1.17 2.70 4.69
N ALA A 174 0.21 2.52 3.79
CA ALA A 174 0.18 1.37 2.89
C ALA A 174 1.38 1.36 1.94
N LEU A 175 1.73 2.52 1.35
CA LEU A 175 2.89 2.65 0.46
C LEU A 175 4.21 2.44 1.22
N GLN A 176 4.33 3.01 2.42
CA GLN A 176 5.47 2.81 3.31
C GLN A 176 5.61 1.35 3.76
N GLY A 177 4.49 0.66 3.98
CA GLY A 177 4.41 -0.76 4.32
C GLY A 177 4.72 -1.73 3.16
N GLY A 178 4.97 -1.20 1.96
CA GLY A 178 5.32 -1.99 0.78
C GLY A 178 4.12 -2.65 0.08
N ALA A 179 2.90 -2.20 0.39
CA ALA A 179 1.72 -2.62 -0.36
C ALA A 179 1.78 -2.07 -1.80
N SER A 180 1.13 -2.79 -2.72
CA SER A 180 0.78 -2.22 -4.03
C SER A 180 -0.61 -1.62 -3.91
N VAL A 181 -0.76 -0.34 -4.23
CA VAL A 181 -2.03 0.37 -4.05
C VAL A 181 -2.65 0.64 -5.41
N ALA A 182 -3.78 0.01 -5.69
CA ALA A 182 -4.59 0.28 -6.88
C ALA A 182 -5.48 1.49 -6.64
N CYS A 183 -5.49 2.43 -7.58
CA CYS A 183 -6.20 3.70 -7.48
C CYS A 183 -7.05 3.94 -8.72
N HIS A 184 -8.33 4.26 -8.53
CA HIS A 184 -9.13 4.96 -9.54
C HIS A 184 -8.95 6.46 -9.35
N ILE A 185 -8.57 7.17 -10.42
CA ILE A 185 -8.29 8.60 -10.43
C ILE A 185 -9.10 9.31 -11.51
N TYR A 186 -9.38 10.59 -11.33
CA TYR A 186 -9.94 11.42 -12.40
C TYR A 186 -8.93 11.61 -13.54
N TYR A 187 -9.40 11.44 -14.77
CA TYR A 187 -8.65 11.62 -16.01
C TYR A 187 -9.52 12.38 -17.02
N GLY A 188 -9.40 13.71 -17.03
CA GLY A 188 -10.30 14.58 -17.79
C GLY A 188 -11.73 14.51 -17.23
N SER A 189 -12.70 14.20 -18.08
CA SER A 189 -14.11 14.01 -17.70
C SER A 189 -14.48 12.55 -17.38
N SER A 190 -13.50 11.66 -17.27
CA SER A 190 -13.67 10.22 -16.99
C SER A 190 -12.79 9.82 -15.81
N THR A 191 -12.82 8.55 -15.44
CA THR A 191 -11.92 7.95 -14.46
C THR A 191 -10.97 6.96 -15.12
N HIS A 192 -9.85 6.68 -14.45
CA HIS A 192 -8.77 5.81 -14.93
C HIS A 192 -8.12 5.04 -13.78
N ALA A 193 -7.69 3.81 -14.05
CA ALA A 193 -7.07 2.94 -13.06
C ALA A 193 -5.53 2.93 -13.20
N VAL A 194 -4.84 3.12 -12.09
CA VAL A 194 -3.37 3.05 -11.98
C VAL A 194 -2.94 2.27 -10.74
N VAL A 195 -1.69 1.83 -10.68
CA VAL A 195 -1.12 1.13 -9.51
C VAL A 195 0.07 1.92 -8.98
N ALA A 196 0.05 2.25 -7.70
CA ALA A 196 1.14 2.89 -6.99
C ALA A 196 1.90 1.91 -6.10
N THR A 197 3.21 2.07 -5.98
CA THR A 197 4.04 1.28 -5.07
C THR A 197 5.32 2.02 -4.68
N GLY A 198 5.81 1.70 -3.50
CA GLY A 198 6.96 2.35 -2.89
C GLY A 198 6.63 3.74 -2.36
N TYR A 199 7.53 4.24 -1.53
CA TYR A 199 7.43 5.56 -0.95
C TYR A 199 8.83 6.15 -0.84
N ASN A 200 9.04 7.37 -1.32
CA ASN A 200 10.30 8.06 -1.18
C ASN A 200 10.01 9.55 -0.96
N ASN A 201 10.10 9.99 0.30
CA ASN A 201 9.98 11.39 0.69
C ASN A 201 8.75 12.10 0.08
N GLY A 202 7.57 11.49 0.26
CA GLY A 202 6.30 12.03 -0.24
C GLY A 202 5.99 11.73 -1.71
N ARG A 203 6.84 10.95 -2.38
CA ARG A 203 6.63 10.47 -3.75
C ARG A 203 6.43 8.96 -3.79
N THR A 204 5.70 8.49 -4.80
CA THR A 204 5.51 7.06 -5.11
C THR A 204 5.82 6.82 -6.58
N THR A 205 6.15 5.57 -6.92
CA THR A 205 6.15 5.12 -8.31
C THR A 205 4.73 4.75 -8.69
N VAL A 206 4.30 5.15 -9.88
CA VAL A 206 2.98 4.86 -10.46
C VAL A 206 3.18 4.13 -11.78
N TYR A 207 2.49 3.01 -11.91
CA TYR A 207 2.31 2.26 -13.14
C TYR A 207 0.93 2.59 -13.73
N ASP A 208 0.95 3.19 -14.91
CA ASP A 208 -0.22 3.64 -15.65
C ASP A 208 -0.34 2.85 -16.96
N PRO A 209 -1.45 2.11 -17.18
CA PRO A 209 -1.71 1.36 -18.42
C PRO A 209 -1.63 2.17 -19.72
N ILE A 210 -1.79 3.49 -19.65
CA ILE A 210 -1.78 4.40 -20.79
C ILE A 210 -0.41 5.06 -20.95
N SER A 211 0.17 5.57 -19.86
CA SER A 211 1.30 6.49 -19.92
C SER A 211 2.64 5.92 -19.46
N GLY A 212 2.69 4.65 -19.02
CA GLY A 212 3.95 4.01 -18.64
C GLY A 212 4.19 4.02 -17.12
N CYS A 213 5.45 4.09 -16.73
CA CYS A 213 5.88 4.14 -15.33
C CYS A 213 6.50 5.51 -15.02
N TYR A 214 6.08 6.17 -13.95
CA TYR A 214 6.58 7.48 -13.54
C TYR A 214 6.50 7.71 -12.04
N SER A 215 7.18 8.73 -11.53
CA SER A 215 7.10 9.14 -10.12
C SER A 215 6.08 10.27 -9.94
N LYS A 216 5.22 10.18 -8.92
CA LYS A 216 4.21 11.18 -8.59
C LYS A 216 4.20 11.50 -7.09
N ASP A 217 3.83 12.72 -6.73
CA ASP A 217 3.60 13.07 -5.32
C ASP A 217 2.40 12.29 -4.78
N VAL A 218 2.54 11.73 -3.58
CA VAL A 218 1.50 10.92 -2.92
C VAL A 218 0.26 11.77 -2.63
N SER A 219 0.45 13.02 -2.18
CA SER A 219 -0.65 13.97 -1.97
C SER A 219 -1.42 14.27 -3.26
N SER A 220 -0.71 14.49 -4.37
CA SER A 220 -1.32 14.71 -5.68
C SER A 220 -2.09 13.49 -6.18
N LEU A 221 -1.57 12.29 -5.95
CA LEU A 221 -2.27 11.05 -6.30
C LEU A 221 -3.54 10.86 -5.45
N TRP A 222 -3.43 11.07 -4.14
CA TRP A 222 -4.55 11.01 -3.21
C TRP A 222 -5.66 11.99 -3.60
N ASN A 223 -5.31 13.26 -3.82
CA ASN A 223 -6.27 14.31 -4.16
C ASN A 223 -6.90 14.12 -5.54
N GLY A 224 -6.27 13.34 -6.42
CA GLY A 224 -6.80 13.00 -7.74
C GLY A 224 -7.73 11.79 -7.78
N ARG A 225 -8.00 11.14 -6.65
CA ARG A 225 -8.84 9.94 -6.59
C ARG A 225 -10.28 10.19 -7.07
N SER A 226 -10.87 9.17 -7.67
CA SER A 226 -12.26 9.19 -8.12
C SER A 226 -13.22 9.16 -6.94
N PHE A 227 -14.37 9.81 -7.10
CA PHE A 227 -15.52 9.68 -6.22
C PHE A 227 -16.76 9.16 -6.97
N GLU A 228 -16.59 8.70 -8.22
CA GLU A 228 -17.68 8.09 -8.98
C GLU A 228 -18.19 6.84 -8.27
N SER A 229 -19.50 6.62 -8.29
CA SER A 229 -20.14 5.53 -7.54
C SER A 229 -19.63 4.14 -7.94
N VAL A 230 -19.28 3.95 -9.21
CA VAL A 230 -18.76 2.69 -9.77
C VAL A 230 -17.31 2.41 -9.35
N ASP A 231 -16.56 3.44 -8.98
CA ASP A 231 -15.19 3.34 -8.48
C ASP A 231 -15.15 3.26 -6.95
N CYS A 232 -16.29 3.35 -6.27
CA CYS A 232 -16.39 3.41 -4.81
C CYS A 232 -17.41 2.41 -4.27
N MET A 233 -17.66 1.30 -4.96
CA MET A 233 -18.64 0.29 -4.54
C MET A 233 -18.27 -0.39 -3.23
N SER A 234 -16.97 -0.53 -2.91
CA SER A 234 -16.48 -0.96 -1.58
C SER A 234 -16.38 0.18 -0.56
N GLY A 235 -16.80 1.39 -0.92
CA GLY A 235 -16.75 2.60 -0.09
C GLY A 235 -15.51 3.48 -0.32
N THR A 236 -14.58 3.09 -1.20
CA THR A 236 -13.41 3.89 -1.58
C THR A 236 -12.89 3.49 -2.96
N SER A 237 -12.21 4.41 -3.63
CA SER A 237 -11.56 4.24 -4.95
C SER A 237 -10.11 3.79 -4.88
N ILE A 238 -9.62 3.51 -3.67
CA ILE A 238 -8.23 3.15 -3.42
C ILE A 238 -8.21 1.84 -2.62
N THR A 239 -7.54 0.83 -3.17
CA THR A 239 -7.40 -0.50 -2.57
C THR A 239 -5.93 -0.87 -2.45
N ALA A 240 -5.47 -1.18 -1.25
CA ALA A 240 -4.15 -1.76 -1.02
C ALA A 240 -4.19 -3.28 -1.18
N ILE A 241 -3.13 -3.85 -1.76
CA ILE A 241 -2.97 -5.28 -2.02
C ILE A 241 -1.56 -5.73 -1.60
N GLN A 242 -1.47 -6.80 -0.80
CA GLN A 242 -0.21 -7.37 -0.28
C GLN A 242 -0.27 -8.86 0.03
#